data_AF-A0A6J0B2S0-F1
#
_entry.id   AF-A0A6J0B2S0-F1
#
_cell.length_a   1.000
_cell.length_b   1.000
_cell.length_c   1.000
_cell.angle_alpha   90.00
_cell.angle_beta   90.00
_cell.angle_gamma   90.00
#
_symmetry.space_group_name_H-M   'P 1'
#
loop_
_entity.id
_entity.type
_entity.pdbx_description
1 polymer ?
#
loop_
_entity_poly.entity_id
_entity_poly.type
_entity_poly.pdbx_seq_one_letter_code
_entity_poly.pdbx_strand_id
1 'polypeptide(L)'
;MFGSLRNKFQTVQDGISAGIKGLTASDNSKPKKTANVRNVNYDAGADLLFHYQTEWNELHDLTEQNAGNAEVIDSLVASIHEKLEQEWNSVARLNNALASVPKINNDIQNLMDQIGSLQELFEEVEGAIFEMEDLKETLDLQSSQLDHRFQLALYKEKKLSELDSVRAKLAKDHSNRVLLHELKQQKILKERQETFGEVFKQEMQEYKTTGSVPKLASVQHGQSLDEVELDNTDFADLDEFLKN
;
A
#
# COMPACT_ATOMS: atom_id res chain seq x y z
N MET A 1 -43.24 -73.20 -44.96
CA MET A 1 -44.29 -73.56 -43.97
C MET A 1 -45.68 -73.01 -44.37
N PHE A 2 -46.09 -73.16 -45.64
CA PHE A 2 -47.43 -72.75 -46.13
C PHE A 2 -48.33 -73.94 -46.54
N GLY A 3 -47.79 -75.18 -46.54
CA GLY A 3 -48.53 -76.37 -46.94
C GLY A 3 -49.53 -76.88 -45.90
N SER A 4 -49.25 -76.71 -44.59
CA SER A 4 -50.18 -77.19 -43.54
C SER A 4 -51.43 -76.32 -43.41
N LEU A 5 -51.34 -75.01 -43.69
CA LEU A 5 -52.47 -74.09 -43.75
C LEU A 5 -53.37 -74.40 -44.96
N ARG A 6 -52.78 -74.71 -46.13
CA ARG A 6 -53.53 -75.08 -47.34
C ARG A 6 -54.27 -76.40 -47.18
N ASN A 7 -53.64 -77.41 -46.58
CA ASN A 7 -54.31 -78.68 -46.28
C ASN A 7 -55.45 -78.50 -45.28
N LYS A 8 -55.29 -77.67 -44.24
CA LYS A 8 -56.38 -77.38 -43.28
C LYS A 8 -57.55 -76.68 -43.95
N PHE A 9 -57.31 -75.73 -44.85
CA PHE A 9 -58.38 -75.06 -45.61
C PHE A 9 -59.10 -76.04 -46.56
N GLN A 10 -58.37 -76.93 -47.23
CA GLN A 10 -58.95 -77.96 -48.09
C GLN A 10 -59.82 -78.94 -47.29
N THR A 11 -59.35 -79.40 -46.12
CA THR A 11 -60.13 -80.29 -45.24
C THR A 11 -61.41 -79.64 -44.71
N VAL A 12 -61.37 -78.33 -44.42
CA VAL A 12 -62.57 -77.58 -44.00
C VAL A 12 -63.55 -77.41 -45.17
N GLN A 13 -63.05 -77.12 -46.37
CA GLN A 13 -63.86 -76.96 -47.58
C GLN A 13 -64.51 -78.29 -48.02
N ASP A 14 -63.78 -79.40 -47.92
CA ASP A 14 -64.29 -80.74 -48.21
C ASP A 14 -65.30 -81.19 -47.14
N GLY A 15 -65.08 -80.84 -45.87
CA GLY A 15 -66.01 -81.11 -44.76
C GLY A 15 -67.35 -80.36 -44.92
N ILE A 16 -67.31 -79.10 -45.34
CA ILE A 16 -68.51 -78.31 -45.62
C ILE A 16 -69.23 -78.84 -46.87
N SER A 17 -68.48 -79.19 -47.93
CA SER A 17 -69.08 -79.73 -49.17
C SER A 17 -69.69 -81.12 -48.97
N ALA A 18 -69.11 -81.96 -48.11
CA ALA A 18 -69.67 -83.26 -47.74
C ALA A 18 -70.93 -83.11 -46.86
N GLY A 19 -70.95 -82.15 -45.94
CA GLY A 19 -72.12 -81.84 -45.11
C GLY A 19 -73.33 -81.34 -45.91
N ILE A 20 -73.10 -80.56 -46.96
CA ILE A 20 -74.18 -80.01 -47.81
C ILE A 20 -74.71 -81.04 -48.81
N LYS A 21 -73.85 -81.94 -49.35
CA LYS A 21 -74.29 -83.05 -50.23
C LYS A 21 -75.17 -84.08 -49.52
N GLY A 22 -75.06 -84.21 -48.19
CA GLY A 22 -75.94 -85.08 -47.38
C GLY A 22 -77.36 -84.54 -47.20
N LEU A 23 -77.61 -83.25 -47.47
CA LEU A 23 -78.90 -82.59 -47.24
C LEU A 23 -79.77 -82.46 -48.50
N THR A 24 -79.28 -82.84 -49.68
CA THR A 24 -79.97 -82.59 -50.96
C THR A 24 -80.35 -83.84 -51.75
N ALA A 25 -80.16 -85.05 -51.20
CA ALA A 25 -80.53 -86.32 -51.84
C ALA A 25 -81.36 -87.23 -50.93
N SER A 26 -82.67 -86.97 -50.86
CA SER A 26 -83.66 -88.01 -50.55
C SER A 26 -85.01 -87.59 -51.15
N ASP A 27 -85.40 -88.25 -52.24
CA ASP A 27 -86.63 -87.97 -52.97
C ASP A 27 -87.70 -89.04 -52.66
N ASN A 28 -88.89 -88.56 -52.27
CA ASN A 28 -90.24 -89.14 -52.41
C ASN A 28 -90.69 -90.47 -51.74
N SER A 29 -91.63 -90.33 -50.77
CA SER A 29 -92.88 -91.14 -50.76
C SER A 29 -94.07 -90.47 -50.02
N LYS A 30 -95.05 -90.01 -50.81
CA LYS A 30 -96.51 -89.85 -50.56
C LYS A 30 -97.06 -88.76 -49.60
N PRO A 31 -98.22 -88.14 -49.95
CA PRO A 31 -98.74 -86.95 -49.29
C PRO A 31 -99.80 -87.27 -48.22
N LYS A 32 -99.70 -86.64 -47.06
CA LYS A 32 -100.83 -86.40 -46.14
C LYS A 32 -100.90 -84.91 -45.83
N LYS A 33 -101.93 -84.25 -46.36
CA LYS A 33 -102.37 -82.92 -45.94
C LYS A 33 -103.10 -83.04 -44.62
N THR A 34 -102.68 -82.29 -43.60
CA THR A 34 -103.58 -81.58 -42.68
C THR A 34 -102.82 -80.41 -42.06
N ALA A 35 -103.41 -79.23 -42.22
CA ALA A 35 -102.96 -77.97 -41.69
C ALA A 35 -102.86 -78.00 -40.15
N ASN A 36 -101.75 -77.46 -39.63
CA ASN A 36 -101.75 -76.66 -38.42
C ASN A 36 -100.69 -75.58 -38.63
N VAL A 37 -101.15 -74.40 -39.03
CA VAL A 37 -100.35 -73.19 -39.09
C VAL A 37 -99.90 -72.88 -37.66
N ARG A 38 -98.64 -73.21 -37.39
CA ARG A 38 -97.61 -72.39 -36.74
C ARG A 38 -98.10 -71.42 -35.64
N ASN A 39 -97.56 -71.62 -34.44
CA ASN A 39 -97.16 -70.50 -33.59
C ASN A 39 -95.63 -70.49 -33.43
N VAL A 40 -94.92 -70.61 -34.55
CA VAL A 40 -93.46 -70.49 -34.58
C VAL A 40 -93.18 -69.12 -35.19
N ASN A 41 -92.62 -68.21 -34.38
CA ASN A 41 -92.23 -66.90 -34.85
C ASN A 41 -91.02 -67.05 -35.79
N TYR A 42 -91.24 -66.86 -37.08
CA TYR A 42 -90.18 -66.92 -38.11
C TYR A 42 -89.24 -65.70 -38.04
N ASP A 43 -89.67 -64.63 -37.35
CA ASP A 43 -88.91 -63.39 -37.17
C ASP A 43 -88.12 -63.39 -35.86
N ALA A 44 -88.25 -64.41 -34.99
CA ALA A 44 -87.54 -64.49 -33.71
C ALA A 44 -86.00 -64.42 -33.85
N GLY A 45 -85.46 -64.91 -34.97
CA GLY A 45 -84.03 -64.76 -35.27
C GLY A 45 -83.64 -63.34 -35.68
N ALA A 46 -84.53 -62.61 -36.36
CA ALA A 46 -84.35 -61.21 -36.70
C ALA A 46 -84.50 -60.31 -35.46
N ASP A 47 -85.47 -60.60 -34.59
CA ASP A 47 -85.67 -59.89 -33.32
C ASP A 47 -84.46 -60.06 -32.38
N LEU A 48 -83.92 -61.27 -32.29
CA LEU A 48 -82.72 -61.55 -31.50
C LEU A 48 -81.48 -60.85 -32.06
N LEU A 49 -81.32 -60.87 -33.39
CA LEU A 49 -80.23 -60.16 -34.05
C LEU A 49 -80.36 -58.65 -33.84
N PHE A 50 -81.56 -58.09 -33.99
CA PHE A 50 -81.83 -56.68 -33.78
C PHE A 50 -81.55 -56.24 -32.34
N HIS A 51 -81.95 -57.04 -31.35
CA HIS A 51 -81.67 -56.78 -29.95
C HIS A 51 -80.15 -56.71 -29.68
N TYR A 52 -79.39 -57.73 -30.08
CA TYR A 52 -77.94 -57.71 -29.89
C TYR A 52 -77.22 -56.65 -30.72
N GLN A 53 -77.70 -56.34 -31.93
CA GLN A 53 -77.15 -55.25 -32.73
C GLN A 53 -77.38 -53.89 -32.07
N THR A 54 -78.55 -53.69 -31.44
CA THR A 54 -78.87 -52.46 -30.72
C THR A 54 -78.02 -52.32 -29.46
N GLU A 55 -77.90 -53.38 -28.65
CA GLU A 55 -77.04 -53.40 -27.46
C GLU A 55 -75.56 -53.19 -27.82
N TRP A 56 -75.10 -53.80 -28.93
CA TRP A 56 -73.72 -53.63 -29.38
C TRP A 56 -73.45 -52.21 -29.86
N ASN A 57 -74.41 -51.58 -30.54
CA ASN A 57 -74.29 -50.18 -30.95
C ASN A 57 -74.26 -49.24 -29.75
N GLU A 58 -75.13 -49.43 -28.76
CA GLU A 58 -75.11 -48.66 -27.51
C GLU A 58 -73.77 -48.83 -26.77
N LEU A 59 -73.26 -50.06 -26.67
CA LEU A 59 -71.97 -50.33 -26.06
C LEU A 59 -70.83 -49.65 -26.83
N HIS A 60 -70.90 -49.62 -28.16
CA HIS A 60 -69.92 -48.92 -28.99
C HIS A 60 -69.95 -47.41 -28.73
N ASP A 61 -71.12 -46.79 -28.74
CA ASP A 61 -71.29 -45.37 -28.47
C ASP A 61 -70.76 -44.99 -27.07
N LEU A 62 -71.06 -45.80 -26.05
CA LEU A 62 -70.54 -45.61 -24.69
C LEU A 62 -69.01 -45.77 -24.63
N THR A 63 -68.46 -46.72 -25.38
CA THR A 63 -67.00 -46.95 -25.43
C THR A 63 -66.30 -45.79 -26.12
N GLU A 64 -66.86 -45.25 -27.20
CA GLU A 64 -66.33 -44.08 -27.91
C GLU A 64 -66.37 -42.83 -27.04
N GLN A 65 -67.49 -42.58 -26.35
CA GLN A 65 -67.59 -41.48 -25.39
C GLN A 65 -66.60 -41.62 -24.24
N ASN A 66 -66.42 -42.83 -23.71
CA ASN A 66 -65.45 -43.08 -22.65
C ASN A 66 -64.00 -42.88 -23.14
N ALA A 67 -63.68 -43.30 -24.37
CA ALA A 67 -62.38 -43.05 -24.97
C ALA A 67 -62.11 -41.55 -25.15
N GLY A 68 -63.10 -40.79 -25.64
CA GLY A 68 -62.99 -39.33 -25.77
C GLY A 68 -62.82 -38.63 -24.41
N ASN A 69 -63.58 -39.05 -23.39
CA ASN A 69 -63.43 -38.52 -22.04
C ASN A 69 -62.05 -38.85 -21.44
N ALA A 70 -61.53 -40.06 -21.69
CA ALA A 70 -60.19 -40.45 -21.25
C ALA A 70 -59.09 -39.59 -21.90
N GLU A 71 -59.21 -39.26 -23.19
CA GLU A 71 -58.27 -38.38 -23.89
C GLU A 71 -58.29 -36.95 -23.32
N VAL A 72 -59.48 -36.41 -23.01
CA VAL A 72 -59.59 -35.10 -22.36
C VAL A 72 -58.91 -35.11 -20.99
N ILE A 73 -59.13 -36.14 -20.18
CA ILE A 73 -58.49 -36.28 -18.86
C ILE A 73 -56.97 -36.37 -19.02
N ASP A 74 -56.48 -37.19 -19.95
CA ASP A 74 -55.05 -37.34 -20.22
C ASP A 74 -54.40 -36.00 -20.60
N SER A 75 -55.05 -35.24 -21.49
CA SER A 75 -54.58 -33.91 -21.89
C SER A 75 -54.49 -32.93 -20.71
N LEU A 76 -55.45 -32.99 -19.77
CA LEU A 76 -55.48 -32.13 -18.59
C LEU A 76 -54.39 -32.55 -17.58
N VAL A 77 -54.20 -33.85 -17.38
CA VAL A 77 -53.13 -34.39 -16.52
C VAL A 77 -51.76 -34.01 -17.09
N ALA A 78 -51.55 -34.14 -18.40
CA ALA A 78 -50.32 -33.74 -19.05
C ALA A 78 -50.02 -32.24 -18.85
N SER A 79 -51.03 -31.37 -19.01
CA SER A 79 -50.87 -29.93 -18.79
C SER A 79 -50.54 -29.59 -17.32
N ILE A 80 -51.16 -30.28 -16.36
CA ILE A 80 -50.84 -30.11 -14.94
C ILE A 80 -49.42 -30.56 -14.64
N HIS A 81 -49.00 -31.71 -15.19
CA HIS A 81 -47.65 -32.23 -15.01
C HIS A 81 -46.61 -31.24 -15.54
N GLU A 82 -46.81 -30.72 -16.76
CA GLU A 82 -45.91 -29.75 -17.36
C GLU A 82 -45.77 -28.49 -16.49
N LYS A 83 -46.88 -27.93 -16.00
CA LYS A 83 -46.86 -26.77 -15.11
C LYS A 83 -46.13 -27.07 -13.80
N LEU A 84 -46.40 -28.23 -13.19
CA LEU A 84 -45.77 -28.61 -11.94
C LEU A 84 -44.25 -28.78 -12.12
N GLU A 85 -43.83 -29.36 -13.24
CA GLU A 85 -42.42 -29.51 -13.58
C GLU A 85 -41.74 -28.16 -13.82
N GLN A 86 -42.41 -27.20 -14.46
CA GLN A 86 -41.91 -25.83 -14.63
C GLN A 86 -41.75 -25.10 -13.29
N GLU A 87 -42.74 -25.19 -12.41
CA GLU A 87 -42.67 -24.59 -11.06
C GLU A 87 -41.58 -25.24 -10.22
N TRP A 88 -41.47 -26.57 -10.27
CA TRP A 88 -40.41 -27.31 -9.57
C TRP A 88 -39.02 -26.88 -10.04
N ASN A 89 -38.81 -26.77 -11.35
CA ASN A 89 -37.55 -26.29 -11.91
C ASN A 89 -37.24 -24.85 -11.50
N SER A 90 -38.26 -23.99 -11.41
CA SER A 90 -38.11 -22.60 -10.96
C SER A 90 -37.72 -22.53 -9.49
N VAL A 91 -38.36 -23.31 -8.63
CA VAL A 91 -38.01 -23.43 -7.20
C VAL A 91 -36.61 -24.00 -7.02
N ALA A 92 -36.23 -25.02 -7.78
CA ALA A 92 -34.88 -25.60 -7.72
C ALA A 92 -33.81 -24.57 -8.11
N ARG A 93 -34.05 -23.77 -9.17
CA ARG A 93 -33.15 -22.67 -9.57
C ARG A 93 -33.05 -21.61 -8.48
N LEU A 94 -34.17 -21.21 -7.88
CA LEU A 94 -34.18 -20.25 -6.77
C LEU A 94 -33.40 -20.77 -5.58
N ASN A 95 -33.60 -22.03 -5.19
CA ASN A 95 -32.89 -22.65 -4.08
C ASN A 95 -31.38 -22.70 -4.34
N ASN A 96 -30.96 -23.05 -5.55
CA ASN A 96 -29.54 -23.03 -5.94
C ASN A 96 -28.96 -21.61 -5.89
N ALA A 97 -29.71 -20.60 -6.33
CA ALA A 97 -29.28 -19.20 -6.24
C ALA A 97 -29.15 -18.76 -4.77
N LEU A 98 -30.13 -19.11 -3.93
CA LEU A 98 -30.13 -18.79 -2.49
C LEU A 98 -28.98 -19.48 -1.76
N ALA A 99 -28.62 -20.70 -2.16
CA ALA A 99 -27.48 -21.43 -1.62
C ALA A 99 -26.13 -20.73 -1.90
N SER A 100 -26.07 -19.81 -2.88
CA SER A 100 -24.85 -19.03 -3.15
C SER A 100 -24.71 -17.79 -2.27
N VAL A 101 -25.79 -17.31 -1.65
CA VAL A 101 -25.80 -16.11 -0.79
C VAL A 101 -24.84 -16.22 0.41
N PRO A 102 -24.77 -17.34 1.17
CA PRO A 102 -23.81 -17.49 2.25
C PRO A 102 -22.35 -17.38 1.79
N LYS A 103 -22.04 -17.89 0.58
CA LYS A 103 -20.70 -17.79 -0.01
C LYS A 103 -20.36 -16.34 -0.31
N ILE A 104 -21.28 -15.60 -0.95
CA ILE A 104 -21.11 -14.16 -1.21
C ILE A 104 -20.91 -13.40 0.11
N ASN A 105 -21.69 -13.71 1.15
CA ASN A 105 -21.53 -13.06 2.45
C ASN A 105 -20.16 -13.35 3.09
N ASN A 106 -19.67 -14.59 2.99
CA ASN A 106 -18.33 -14.95 3.45
C ASN A 106 -17.24 -14.21 2.66
N ASP A 107 -17.39 -14.09 1.33
CA ASP A 107 -16.46 -13.35 0.49
C ASP A 107 -16.46 -11.85 0.85
N ILE A 108 -17.62 -11.26 1.16
CA ILE A 108 -17.74 -9.89 1.67
C ILE A 108 -17.05 -9.72 3.02
N GLN A 109 -17.22 -10.66 3.95
CA GLN A 109 -16.53 -10.63 5.25
C GLN A 109 -15.02 -10.71 5.08
N ASN A 110 -14.52 -11.61 4.24
CA ASN A 110 -13.08 -11.69 3.94
C ASN A 110 -12.53 -10.39 3.35
N LEU A 111 -13.29 -9.74 2.45
CA LEU A 111 -12.89 -8.44 1.90
C LEU A 111 -12.90 -7.34 2.98
N MET A 112 -13.85 -7.37 3.90
CA MET A 112 -13.92 -6.45 5.03
C MET A 112 -12.71 -6.61 5.96
N ASP A 113 -12.33 -7.85 6.27
CA ASP A 113 -11.15 -8.15 7.09
C ASP A 113 -9.86 -7.71 6.39
N GLN A 114 -9.75 -7.93 5.07
CA GLN A 114 -8.61 -7.46 4.27
C GLN A 114 -8.52 -5.93 4.27
N ILE A 115 -9.65 -5.23 4.10
CA ILE A 115 -9.69 -3.77 4.18
C ILE A 115 -9.27 -3.30 5.58
N GLY A 116 -9.73 -3.97 6.64
CA GLY A 116 -9.31 -3.68 8.02
C GLY A 116 -7.80 -3.82 8.21
N SER A 117 -7.21 -4.94 7.74
CA SER A 117 -5.76 -5.15 7.82
C SER A 117 -4.96 -4.13 7.00
N LEU A 118 -5.50 -3.70 5.86
CA LEU A 118 -4.86 -2.69 5.02
C LEU A 118 -4.89 -1.31 5.69
N GLN A 119 -5.97 -0.98 6.39
CA GLN A 119 -6.08 0.25 7.16
C GLN A 119 -5.04 0.28 8.29
N GLU A 120 -4.89 -0.82 9.04
CA GLU A 120 -3.87 -0.93 10.08
C GLU A 120 -2.45 -0.72 9.52
N LEU A 121 -2.14 -1.33 8.37
CA LEU A 121 -0.86 -1.13 7.70
C LEU A 121 -0.65 0.32 7.27
N PHE A 122 -1.70 1.02 6.80
CA PHE A 122 -1.60 2.44 6.47
C PHE A 122 -1.32 3.29 7.70
N GLU A 123 -1.98 3.02 8.82
CA GLU A 123 -1.74 3.72 10.09
C GLU A 123 -0.29 3.50 10.58
N GLU A 124 0.25 2.28 10.45
CA GLU A 124 1.67 1.99 10.76
C GLU A 124 2.63 2.76 9.85
N VAL A 125 2.37 2.78 8.54
CA VAL A 125 3.20 3.50 7.57
C VAL A 125 3.14 5.01 7.80
N GLU A 126 1.97 5.56 8.09
CA GLU A 126 1.81 6.99 8.44
C GLU A 126 2.60 7.33 9.71
N GLY A 127 2.53 6.47 10.73
CA GLY A 127 3.35 6.61 11.95
C GLY A 127 4.85 6.60 11.66
N ALA A 128 5.32 5.65 10.86
CA ALA A 128 6.73 5.57 10.47
C ALA A 128 7.20 6.79 9.65
N ILE A 129 6.34 7.35 8.80
CA ILE A 129 6.63 8.57 8.05
C ILE A 129 6.77 9.76 8.99
N PHE A 130 5.88 9.88 9.97
CA PHE A 130 5.94 10.94 10.97
C PHE A 130 7.24 10.88 11.78
N GLU A 131 7.61 9.69 12.28
CA GLU A 131 8.88 9.49 12.99
C GLU A 131 10.10 9.82 12.12
N MET A 132 10.06 9.49 10.83
CA MET A 132 11.12 9.82 9.89
C MET A 132 11.25 11.33 9.66
N GLU A 133 10.14 12.06 9.63
CA GLU A 133 10.13 13.52 9.51
C GLU A 133 10.75 14.18 10.75
N ASP A 134 10.37 13.75 11.96
CA ASP A 134 10.95 14.21 13.22
C ASP A 134 12.47 13.94 13.28
N LEU A 135 12.90 12.75 12.84
CA LEU A 135 14.31 12.40 12.76
C LEU A 135 15.07 13.31 11.78
N LYS A 136 14.46 13.61 10.64
CA LYS A 136 15.05 14.48 9.63
C LYS A 136 15.21 15.91 10.14
N GLU A 137 14.18 16.48 10.78
CA GLU A 137 14.28 17.82 11.38
C GLU A 137 15.40 17.86 12.43
N THR A 138 15.50 16.81 13.26
CA THR A 138 16.57 16.68 14.25
C THR A 138 17.95 16.66 13.60
N LEU A 139 18.11 15.92 12.50
CA LEU A 139 19.37 15.83 11.75
C LEU A 139 19.74 17.18 11.13
N ASP A 140 18.79 17.88 10.51
CA ASP A 140 19.00 19.19 9.89
C ASP A 140 19.44 20.23 10.94
N LEU A 141 18.82 20.20 12.12
CA LEU A 141 19.19 21.06 13.24
C LEU A 141 20.60 20.75 13.77
N GLN A 142 20.96 19.48 13.88
CA GLN A 142 22.32 19.08 14.27
C GLN A 142 23.38 19.50 13.23
N SER A 143 23.08 19.35 11.94
CA SER A 143 23.96 19.80 10.86
C SER A 143 24.18 21.31 10.93
N SER A 144 23.10 22.08 11.09
CA SER A 144 23.17 23.54 11.23
C SER A 144 24.00 23.96 12.46
N GLN A 145 23.82 23.29 13.60
CA GLN A 145 24.65 23.54 14.79
C GLN A 145 26.13 23.26 14.54
N LEU A 146 26.45 22.19 13.80
CA LEU A 146 27.83 21.85 13.46
C LEU A 146 28.46 22.90 12.56
N ASP A 147 27.73 23.37 11.53
CA ASP A 147 28.17 24.44 10.64
C ASP A 147 28.44 25.73 11.40
N HIS A 148 27.54 26.14 12.30
CA HIS A 148 27.75 27.32 13.14
C HIS A 148 28.96 27.18 14.07
N ARG A 149 29.18 26.00 14.66
CA ARG A 149 30.37 25.71 15.48
C ARG A 149 31.65 25.80 14.66
N PHE A 150 31.63 25.27 13.44
CA PHE A 150 32.76 25.33 12.52
C PHE A 150 33.08 26.76 12.11
N GLN A 151 32.07 27.55 11.75
CA GLN A 151 32.23 28.99 11.44
C GLN A 151 32.80 29.78 12.62
N LEU A 152 32.33 29.50 13.84
CA LEU A 152 32.84 30.15 15.05
C LEU A 152 34.30 29.79 15.32
N ALA A 153 34.69 28.53 15.11
CA ALA A 153 36.08 28.08 15.25
C ALA A 153 36.99 28.80 14.24
N LEU A 154 36.59 28.86 12.97
CA LEU A 154 37.31 29.60 11.93
C LEU A 154 37.45 31.09 12.25
N TYR A 155 36.35 31.72 12.72
CA TYR A 155 36.38 33.12 13.11
C TYR A 155 37.34 33.38 14.28
N LYS A 156 37.32 32.51 15.30
CA LYS A 156 38.23 32.58 16.44
C LYS A 156 39.69 32.46 16.00
N GLU A 157 39.99 31.50 15.12
CA GLU A 157 41.35 31.31 14.58
C GLU A 157 41.82 32.53 13.79
N LYS A 158 40.96 33.08 12.92
CA LYS A 158 41.25 34.32 12.19
C LYS A 158 41.54 35.48 13.14
N LYS A 159 40.75 35.63 14.21
CA LYS A 159 40.97 36.69 15.22
C LYS A 159 42.25 36.51 16.02
N LEU A 160 42.64 35.28 16.34
CA LEU A 160 43.92 35.01 16.97
C LEU A 160 45.09 35.39 16.04
N SER A 161 45.01 35.01 14.77
CA SER A 161 46.03 35.39 13.77
C SER A 161 46.13 36.91 13.58
N GLU A 162 44.99 37.63 13.55
CA GLU A 162 44.97 39.09 13.50
C GLU A 162 45.64 39.71 14.74
N LEU A 163 45.35 39.19 15.94
CA LEU A 163 45.96 39.64 17.19
C LEU A 163 47.48 39.42 17.18
N ASP A 164 47.93 38.23 16.80
CA ASP A 164 49.36 37.92 16.71
C ASP A 164 50.08 38.82 15.70
N SER A 165 49.44 39.14 14.57
CA SER A 165 49.94 40.11 13.59
C SER A 165 50.09 41.51 14.19
N VAL A 166 49.07 41.99 14.93
CA VAL A 166 49.13 43.29 15.62
C VAL A 166 50.21 43.31 16.70
N ARG A 167 50.33 42.24 17.49
CA ARG A 167 51.36 42.10 18.52
C ARG A 167 52.76 42.12 17.90
N ALA A 168 52.97 41.42 16.79
CA ALA A 168 54.24 41.42 16.07
C ALA A 168 54.58 42.82 15.52
N LYS A 169 53.61 43.54 14.96
CA LYS A 169 53.79 44.94 14.51
C LYS A 169 54.15 45.86 15.68
N LEU A 170 53.43 45.75 16.80
CA LEU A 170 53.67 46.57 17.98
C LEU A 170 55.07 46.31 18.58
N ALA A 171 55.49 45.05 18.65
CA ALA A 171 56.83 44.68 19.11
C ALA A 171 57.92 45.25 18.17
N LYS A 172 57.71 45.19 16.85
CA LYS A 172 58.61 45.79 15.86
C LYS A 172 58.69 47.31 16.01
N ASP A 173 57.55 47.98 16.16
CA ASP A 173 57.49 49.43 16.37
C ASP A 173 58.16 49.84 17.69
N HIS A 174 57.96 49.07 18.75
CA HIS A 174 58.64 49.30 20.03
C HIS A 174 60.16 49.13 19.89
N SER A 175 60.64 48.06 19.28
CA SER A 175 62.06 47.84 19.03
C SER A 175 62.68 48.96 18.19
N ASN A 176 61.99 49.42 17.14
CA ASN A 176 62.43 50.57 16.34
C ASN A 176 62.50 51.87 17.17
N ARG A 177 61.51 52.14 18.03
CA ARG A 177 61.51 53.31 18.92
C ARG A 177 62.66 53.28 19.91
N VAL A 178 62.93 52.12 20.52
CA VAL A 178 64.06 51.92 21.44
C VAL A 178 65.38 52.18 20.70
N LEU A 179 65.56 51.59 19.52
CA LEU A 179 66.77 51.81 18.70
C LEU A 179 66.96 53.28 18.31
N LEU A 180 65.89 53.98 17.90
CA LEU A 180 65.94 55.41 17.61
C LEU A 180 66.30 56.24 18.84
N HIS A 181 65.76 55.88 20.01
CA HIS A 181 66.08 56.55 21.27
C HIS A 181 67.55 56.31 21.66
N GLU A 182 68.05 55.08 21.56
CA GLU A 182 69.45 54.73 21.80
C GLU A 182 70.40 55.49 20.88
N LEU A 183 70.11 55.55 19.57
CA LEU A 183 70.90 56.32 18.60
C LEU A 183 70.92 57.82 18.94
N LYS A 184 69.77 58.38 19.35
CA LYS A 184 69.68 59.77 19.78
C LYS A 184 70.53 60.02 21.03
N GLN A 185 70.46 59.12 22.02
CA GLN A 185 71.27 59.21 23.24
C GLN A 185 72.77 59.08 22.92
N GLN A 186 73.17 58.14 22.07
CA GLN A 186 74.56 57.99 21.62
C GLN A 186 75.07 59.25 20.91
N LYS A 187 74.25 59.88 20.06
CA LYS A 187 74.62 61.13 19.40
C LYS A 187 74.84 62.26 20.41
N ILE A 188 73.93 62.42 21.37
CA ILE A 188 74.05 63.42 22.44
C ILE A 188 75.33 63.17 23.27
N LEU A 189 75.61 61.91 23.63
CA LEU A 189 76.82 61.54 24.36
C LEU A 189 78.09 61.83 23.56
N LYS A 190 78.08 61.56 22.25
CA LYS A 190 79.20 61.84 21.36
C LYS A 190 79.44 63.35 21.21
N GLU A 191 78.39 64.13 20.99
CA GLU A 191 78.47 65.60 20.91
C GLU A 191 79.01 66.20 22.22
N ARG A 192 78.55 65.68 23.38
CA ARG A 192 79.12 66.04 24.69
C ARG A 192 80.61 65.69 24.77
N GLN A 193 81.00 64.48 24.38
CA GLN A 193 82.40 64.04 24.42
C GLN A 193 83.29 64.89 23.51
N GLU A 194 82.83 65.23 22.30
CA GLU A 194 83.53 66.12 21.38
C GLU A 194 83.68 67.52 21.98
N THR A 195 82.62 68.07 22.58
CA THR A 195 82.64 69.37 23.26
C THR A 195 83.63 69.39 24.43
N PHE A 196 83.57 68.39 25.31
CA PHE A 196 84.54 68.23 26.41
C PHE A 196 85.96 68.03 25.89
N GLY A 197 86.14 67.31 24.79
CA GLY A 197 87.44 67.12 24.15
C GLY A 197 88.01 68.41 23.54
N GLU A 198 87.17 69.27 22.95
CA GLU A 198 87.56 70.58 22.45
C GLU A 198 87.93 71.54 23.59
N VAL A 199 87.11 71.59 24.65
CA VAL A 199 87.42 72.34 25.88
C VAL A 199 88.75 71.87 26.46
N PHE A 200 88.96 70.55 26.59
CA PHE A 200 90.21 70.00 27.08
C PHE A 200 91.42 70.35 26.20
N LYS A 201 91.25 70.37 24.86
CA LYS A 201 92.31 70.81 23.95
C LYS A 201 92.63 72.29 24.11
N GLN A 202 91.61 73.13 24.28
CA GLN A 202 91.78 74.56 24.57
C GLN A 202 92.52 74.75 25.91
N GLU A 203 92.07 74.09 26.97
CA GLU A 203 92.73 74.11 28.29
C GLU A 203 94.18 73.61 28.21
N MET A 204 94.46 72.57 27.42
CA MET A 204 95.83 72.07 27.23
C MET A 204 96.70 73.02 26.41
N GLN A 205 96.15 73.76 25.45
CA GLN A 205 96.88 74.83 24.76
C GLN A 205 97.15 76.02 25.70
N GLU A 206 96.16 76.40 26.50
CA GLU A 206 96.26 77.46 27.50
C GLU A 206 97.28 77.10 28.60
N TYR A 207 97.36 75.82 28.98
CA TYR A 207 98.42 75.30 29.85
C TYR A 207 99.82 75.43 29.21
N LYS A 208 99.96 75.10 27.92
CA LYS A 208 101.23 75.22 27.19
C LYS A 208 101.71 76.67 27.05
N THR A 209 100.79 77.63 26.94
CA THR A 209 101.13 79.06 26.83
C THR A 209 101.39 79.72 28.18
N THR A 210 100.76 79.25 29.25
CA THR A 210 100.70 79.98 30.54
C THR A 210 101.40 79.24 31.69
N GLY A 211 101.69 77.94 31.55
CA GLY A 211 102.46 77.14 32.51
C GLY A 211 101.72 76.75 33.80
N SER A 212 100.42 77.05 33.92
CA SER A 212 99.59 76.68 35.09
C SER A 212 98.23 76.16 34.65
N VAL A 213 97.78 75.06 35.27
CA VAL A 213 96.43 74.50 35.06
C VAL A 213 95.44 75.35 35.87
N PRO A 214 94.26 75.73 35.32
CA PRO A 214 93.19 76.29 36.13
C PRO A 214 92.83 75.29 37.22
N LYS A 215 92.99 75.67 38.49
CA LYS A 215 92.36 74.92 39.59
C LYS A 215 90.87 74.96 39.32
N LEU A 216 90.28 73.80 38.98
CA LEU A 216 88.85 73.59 39.07
C LEU A 216 88.43 74.15 40.43
N ALA A 217 87.57 75.18 40.40
CA ALA A 217 86.85 75.55 41.59
C ALA A 217 86.20 74.26 42.09
N SER A 218 86.42 73.95 43.36
CA SER A 218 85.73 72.89 44.08
C SER A 218 84.23 73.10 43.85
N VAL A 219 83.68 72.41 42.85
CA VAL A 219 82.26 72.09 42.82
C VAL A 219 82.12 71.15 44.00
N GLN A 220 81.43 71.64 45.02
CA GLN A 220 81.03 70.87 46.18
C GLN A 220 80.53 69.51 45.71
N HIS A 221 80.93 68.46 46.44
CA HIS A 221 80.40 67.09 46.33
C HIS A 221 79.11 67.03 45.50
N GLY A 222 79.22 66.55 44.26
CA GLY A 222 78.10 65.79 43.73
C GLY A 222 77.91 64.65 44.72
N GLN A 223 76.73 64.57 45.33
CA GLN A 223 76.37 63.48 46.24
C GLN A 223 76.77 62.17 45.56
N SER A 224 77.66 61.42 46.22
CA SER A 224 77.90 60.03 45.85
C SER A 224 76.56 59.31 45.94
N LEU A 225 76.29 58.38 45.04
CA LEU A 225 75.06 57.58 45.05
C LEU A 225 74.86 56.75 46.35
N ASP A 226 75.86 56.72 47.22
CA ASP A 226 75.77 56.16 48.58
C ASP A 226 75.05 57.09 49.60
N GLU A 227 74.73 58.35 49.27
CA GLU A 227 74.09 59.32 50.17
C GLU A 227 72.66 59.74 49.77
N VAL A 228 72.01 59.03 48.84
CA VAL A 228 70.58 59.23 48.55
C VAL A 228 69.76 58.43 49.56
N GLU A 229 69.37 59.05 50.66
CA GLU A 229 68.21 58.59 51.43
C GLU A 229 66.95 58.90 50.63
N LEU A 230 66.25 57.87 50.15
CA LEU A 230 64.94 58.00 49.54
C LEU A 230 63.96 58.49 50.60
N ASP A 231 63.46 59.71 50.47
CA ASP A 231 62.34 60.17 51.29
C ASP A 231 61.12 59.27 51.03
N ASN A 232 60.41 58.92 52.12
CA ASN A 232 59.24 58.00 52.09
C ASN A 232 58.10 58.43 51.14
N THR A 233 58.18 59.62 50.54
CA THR A 233 57.23 60.11 49.53
C THR A 233 57.43 59.49 48.15
N ASP A 234 58.65 59.07 47.78
CA ASP A 234 58.93 58.56 46.42
C ASP A 234 58.44 57.11 46.20
N PHE A 235 58.13 56.38 47.28
CA PHE A 235 57.53 55.04 47.19
C PHE A 235 56.08 55.07 46.73
N ALA A 236 55.33 56.14 47.01
CA ALA A 236 53.94 56.25 46.59
C ALA A 236 53.82 56.43 45.06
N ASP A 237 54.69 57.27 44.50
CA ASP A 237 54.72 57.54 43.06
C ASP A 237 55.21 56.32 42.26
N LEU A 238 56.14 55.53 42.82
CA LEU A 238 56.58 54.27 42.22
C LEU A 238 55.46 53.21 42.23
N ASP A 239 54.65 53.15 43.30
CA ASP A 239 53.56 52.19 43.44
C ASP A 239 52.34 52.56 42.59
N GLU A 240 52.18 53.84 42.22
CA GLU A 240 51.22 54.29 41.21
C GLU A 240 51.71 53.96 39.78
N PHE A 241 53.00 54.12 39.50
CA PHE A 241 53.59 53.76 38.20
C PHE A 241 53.50 52.25 37.90
N LEU A 242 53.66 51.38 38.92
CA LEU A 242 53.61 49.92 38.75
C LEU A 242 52.19 49.34 38.62
N LYS A 243 51.13 50.14 38.82
CA LYS A 243 49.73 49.70 38.71
C LYS A 243 49.09 49.96 37.33
N ASN A 244 49.82 50.56 36.38
CA ASN A 244 49.38 50.77 34.99
C ASN A 244 50.09 49.84 34.00
#